data_AF-A0A920F6Q1-F1
#
_entry.id   AF-A0A920F6Q1-F1
#
_cell.length_a   1.000
_cell.length_b   1.000
_cell.length_c   1.000
_cell.angle_alpha   90.00
_cell.angle_beta   90.00
_cell.angle_gamma   90.00
#
_symmetry.space_group_name_H-M   'P 1'
#
loop_
_entity.id
_entity.type
_entity.pdbx_description
1 polymer ?
#
loop_
_entity_poly.entity_id
_entity_poly.type
_entity_poly.pdbx_seq_one_letter_code
_entity_poly.pdbx_strand_id
1 'polypeptide(L)'
;MLPAVLGAGVVQINLLIDIILASTLPSGSISFLYFADRINQLPLALIGIAIGTALLPKLSREIQCGELEKAKRSQDHALEFGMVLALPAAVGLLVLSQPIISTLFERGAFSPTDVDATAQTLFCYALGLPAFIIIKVLQPSFCAL
;
A
#
# COMPACT_ATOMS: atom_id res chain seq x y z
N MET A 1 -12.14 20.45 -2.11
CA MET A 1 -13.03 19.40 -1.57
C MET A 1 -13.57 18.48 -2.67
N LEU A 2 -14.08 19.00 -3.79
CA LEU A 2 -14.61 18.18 -4.89
C LEU A 2 -13.61 17.13 -5.48
N PRO A 3 -12.32 17.46 -5.72
CA PRO A 3 -11.36 16.46 -6.22
C PRO A 3 -11.07 15.34 -5.20
N ALA A 4 -11.05 15.69 -3.91
CA ALA A 4 -10.83 14.73 -2.83
C ALA A 4 -12.00 13.75 -2.67
N VAL A 5 -13.24 14.25 -2.81
CA VAL A 5 -14.45 13.41 -2.75
C VAL A 5 -14.52 12.44 -3.93
N LEU A 6 -14.20 12.92 -5.15
CA LEU A 6 -14.15 12.04 -6.33
C LEU A 6 -13.07 10.97 -6.20
N GLY A 7 -11.88 11.32 -5.70
CA GLY A 7 -10.82 10.36 -5.41
C GLY A 7 -11.22 9.30 -4.37
N ALA A 8 -11.93 9.71 -3.31
CA ALA A 8 -12.45 8.78 -2.31
C ALA A 8 -13.52 7.83 -2.88
N GLY A 9 -14.38 8.31 -3.79
CA GLY A 9 -15.39 7.49 -4.46
C GLY A 9 -14.79 6.36 -5.30
N VAL A 10 -13.66 6.59 -5.96
CA VAL A 10 -12.97 5.55 -6.75
C VAL A 10 -12.51 4.39 -5.86
N VAL A 11 -12.01 4.67 -4.65
CA VAL A 11 -11.62 3.62 -3.69
C VAL A 11 -12.81 2.77 -3.29
N GLN A 12 -13.97 3.39 -3.07
CA GLN A 12 -15.21 2.68 -2.75
C GLN A 12 -15.73 1.82 -3.90
N ILE A 13 -15.57 2.28 -5.13
CA ILE A 13 -15.91 1.49 -6.32
C ILE A 13 -14.98 0.28 -6.46
N ASN A 14 -13.66 0.45 -6.26
CA ASN A 14 -12.72 -0.67 -6.28
C ASN A 14 -13.09 -1.73 -5.23
N LEU A 15 -13.38 -1.33 -4.00
CA LEU A 15 -13.81 -2.25 -2.94
C LEU A 15 -15.11 -2.99 -3.30
N LEU A 16 -16.08 -2.29 -3.91
CA LEU A 16 -17.32 -2.93 -4.36
C LEU A 16 -17.03 -4.01 -5.41
N ILE A 17 -16.18 -3.71 -6.38
CA ILE A 17 -15.78 -4.65 -7.43
C ILE A 17 -15.06 -5.84 -6.81
N ASP A 18 -14.12 -5.61 -5.88
CA ASP A 18 -13.39 -6.66 -5.17
C ASP A 18 -14.33 -7.59 -4.41
N ILE A 19 -15.34 -7.04 -3.73
CA ILE A 19 -16.36 -7.83 -3.01
C ILE A 19 -17.23 -8.62 -3.99
N ILE A 20 -17.64 -8.04 -5.11
CA ILE A 20 -18.44 -8.74 -6.14
C ILE A 20 -17.64 -9.93 -6.68
N LEU A 21 -16.37 -9.72 -7.06
CA LEU A 21 -15.50 -10.79 -7.53
C LEU A 21 -15.28 -11.86 -6.46
N ALA A 22 -14.94 -11.45 -5.23
CA ALA A 22 -14.74 -12.35 -4.10
C ALA A 22 -15.99 -13.14 -3.70
N SER A 23 -17.19 -12.61 -3.95
CA SER A 23 -18.46 -13.32 -3.70
C SER A 23 -18.70 -14.48 -4.67
N THR A 24 -18.00 -14.51 -5.81
CA THR A 24 -18.05 -15.62 -6.78
C THR A 24 -17.05 -16.74 -6.45
N LEU A 25 -16.14 -16.50 -5.50
CA LEU A 25 -15.13 -17.44 -5.04
C LEU A 25 -15.63 -18.26 -3.84
N PRO A 26 -14.92 -19.34 -3.43
CA PRO A 26 -15.29 -20.13 -2.27
C PRO A 26 -15.51 -19.29 -1.01
N SER A 27 -16.37 -19.77 -0.12
CA SER A 27 -16.64 -19.13 1.17
C SER A 27 -15.33 -18.83 1.91
N GLY A 28 -15.24 -17.64 2.53
CA GLY A 28 -14.03 -17.18 3.22
C GLY A 28 -13.13 -16.27 2.37
N SER A 29 -13.26 -16.26 1.04
CA SER A 29 -12.39 -15.47 0.14
C SER A 29 -12.34 -13.97 0.46
N ILE A 30 -13.49 -13.36 0.81
CA ILE A 30 -13.55 -11.96 1.25
C ILE A 30 -12.70 -11.76 2.51
N SER A 31 -12.72 -12.71 3.45
CA SER A 31 -11.94 -12.63 4.69
C SER A 31 -10.45 -12.77 4.42
N PHE A 32 -10.05 -13.66 3.50
CA PHE A 32 -8.64 -13.83 3.13
C PHE A 32 -8.05 -12.56 2.52
N LEU A 33 -8.78 -11.93 1.58
CA LEU A 33 -8.43 -10.61 1.03
C LEU A 33 -8.32 -9.56 2.14
N TYR A 34 -9.30 -9.51 3.04
CA TYR A 34 -9.31 -8.56 4.14
C TYR A 34 -8.10 -8.72 5.07
N PHE A 35 -7.80 -9.93 5.54
CA PHE A 35 -6.69 -10.18 6.47
C PHE A 35 -5.33 -9.93 5.81
N ALA A 36 -5.15 -10.37 4.56
CA ALA A 36 -3.93 -10.11 3.80
C ALA A 36 -3.71 -8.61 3.57
N ASP A 37 -4.76 -7.87 3.19
CA ASP A 37 -4.69 -6.43 2.97
C ASP A 37 -4.29 -5.68 4.24
N ARG A 38 -4.80 -6.08 5.41
CA ARG A 38 -4.41 -5.47 6.71
C ARG A 38 -2.93 -5.58 7.00
N ILE A 39 -2.32 -6.71 6.70
CA ILE A 39 -0.87 -6.88 6.87
C ILE A 39 -0.11 -6.03 5.86
N ASN A 40 -0.56 -5.99 4.60
CA ASN A 40 0.06 -5.19 3.54
C ASN A 40 -0.05 -3.67 3.78
N GLN A 41 -1.11 -3.21 4.45
CA GLN A 41 -1.28 -1.82 4.84
C GLN A 41 -0.18 -1.30 5.77
N LEU A 42 0.46 -2.16 6.55
CA LEU A 42 1.48 -1.75 7.52
C LEU A 42 2.71 -1.09 6.85
N PRO A 43 3.44 -1.74 5.93
CA PRO A 43 4.53 -1.09 5.22
C PRO A 43 4.05 0.06 4.33
N LEU A 44 2.86 -0.06 3.72
CA LEU A 44 2.30 0.99 2.87
C LEU A 44 2.04 2.29 3.67
N ALA A 45 1.45 2.18 4.85
CA ALA A 45 1.20 3.31 5.73
C ALA A 45 2.51 3.87 6.30
N LEU A 46 3.39 3.00 6.81
CA LEU A 46 4.65 3.41 7.42
C LEU A 46 5.58 4.15 6.44
N ILE A 47 5.69 3.66 5.21
CA ILE A 47 6.61 4.24 4.22
C ILE A 47 5.90 5.33 3.41
N GLY A 48 4.76 5.01 2.79
CA GLY A 48 4.08 5.89 1.87
C GLY A 48 3.51 7.15 2.54
N ILE A 49 2.83 7.00 3.67
CA ILE A 49 2.23 8.15 4.37
C ILE A 49 3.32 9.00 5.05
N ALA A 50 4.32 8.36 5.67
CA ALA A 50 5.39 9.11 6.32
C ALA A 50 6.21 9.95 5.32
N ILE A 51 6.62 9.35 4.19
CA ILE A 51 7.33 10.08 3.15
C ILE A 51 6.42 11.17 2.55
N GLY A 52 5.18 10.84 2.20
CA GLY A 52 4.27 11.78 1.56
C GLY A 52 3.94 13.00 2.43
N THR A 53 3.71 12.79 3.73
CA THR A 53 3.41 13.89 4.68
C THR A 53 4.62 14.78 4.93
N ALA A 54 5.83 14.24 4.95
CA ALA A 54 7.06 15.01 5.09
C ALA A 54 7.44 15.75 3.79
N LEU A 55 7.14 15.15 2.62
CA LEU A 55 7.56 15.65 1.32
C LEU A 55 6.73 16.83 0.83
N LEU A 56 5.40 16.81 1.06
CA LEU A 56 4.48 17.85 0.59
C LEU A 56 4.90 19.28 0.97
N PRO A 57 5.09 19.64 2.27
CA PRO A 57 5.44 21.01 2.63
C PRO A 57 6.79 21.45 2.06
N LYS A 58 7.73 20.51 1.88
CA LYS A 58 9.03 20.77 1.29
C LYS A 58 8.90 21.11 -0.20
N LEU A 59 8.17 20.29 -0.96
CA LEU A 59 7.94 20.51 -2.38
C LEU A 59 7.16 21.82 -2.64
N SER A 60 6.10 22.07 -1.87
CA SER A 60 5.32 23.31 -2.01
C SER A 60 6.19 24.55 -1.83
N ARG A 61 7.12 24.54 -0.86
CA ARG A 61 8.05 25.65 -0.65
C ARG A 61 9.05 25.81 -1.79
N GLU A 62 9.68 24.71 -2.22
CA GLU A 62 10.69 24.73 -3.29
C GLU A 62 10.08 25.20 -4.63
N ILE A 63 8.86 24.77 -4.95
CA ILE A 63 8.12 25.21 -6.15
C ILE A 63 7.74 26.70 -6.06
N GLN A 64 7.20 27.15 -4.91
CA GLN A 64 6.83 28.56 -4.72
C GLN A 64 8.03 29.52 -4.80
N CYS A 65 9.22 29.06 -4.40
CA CYS A 65 10.46 29.81 -4.54
C CYS A 65 11.08 29.74 -5.96
N GLY A 66 10.44 29.03 -6.91
CA GLY A 66 10.97 28.83 -8.26
C GLY A 66 12.16 27.86 -8.34
N GLU A 67 12.46 27.13 -7.27
CA GLU A 67 13.59 26.19 -7.18
C GLU A 67 13.24 24.81 -7.76
N LEU A 68 12.80 24.76 -9.03
CA LEU A 68 12.26 23.53 -9.65
C LEU A 68 13.23 22.35 -9.67
N GLU A 69 14.53 22.59 -9.92
CA GLU A 69 15.56 21.54 -9.89
C GLU A 69 15.71 20.93 -8.48
N LYS A 70 15.56 21.75 -7.45
CA LYS A 70 15.63 21.30 -6.06
C LYS A 70 14.38 20.49 -5.68
N ALA A 71 13.20 20.93 -6.14
CA ALA A 71 11.96 20.18 -5.99
C ALA A 71 12.05 18.80 -6.64
N LYS A 72 12.58 18.73 -7.87
CA LYS A 72 12.85 17.46 -8.57
C LYS A 72 13.80 16.58 -7.76
N ARG A 73 14.92 17.11 -7.28
CA ARG A 73 15.87 16.35 -6.46
C ARG A 73 15.27 15.84 -5.14
N SER A 74 14.42 16.64 -4.50
CA SER A 74 13.66 16.23 -3.31
C SER A 74 12.73 15.06 -3.62
N GLN A 75 12.06 15.08 -4.78
CA GLN A 75 11.21 13.99 -5.25
C GLN A 75 12.02 12.72 -5.53
N ASP A 76 13.14 12.84 -6.24
CA ASP A 76 14.01 11.71 -6.61
C ASP A 76 14.57 11.03 -5.35
N HIS A 77 15.04 11.80 -4.36
CA HIS A 77 15.48 11.25 -3.09
C HIS A 77 14.33 10.55 -2.34
N ALA A 78 13.12 11.11 -2.37
CA ALA A 78 11.98 10.47 -1.72
C ALA A 78 11.61 9.14 -2.38
N LEU A 79 11.70 9.05 -3.71
CA LEU A 79 11.51 7.79 -4.45
C LEU A 79 12.59 6.77 -4.11
N GLU A 80 13.86 7.20 -4.06
CA GLU A 80 14.99 6.35 -3.70
C GLU A 80 14.83 5.78 -2.28
N PHE A 81 14.57 6.64 -1.28
CA PHE A 81 14.30 6.22 0.08
C PHE A 81 13.07 5.31 0.17
N GLY A 82 12.00 5.65 -0.55
CA GLY A 82 10.80 4.83 -0.63
C GLY A 82 11.11 3.42 -1.12
N MET A 83 11.90 3.29 -2.19
CA MET A 83 12.27 1.99 -2.77
C MET A 83 13.25 1.20 -1.91
N VAL A 84 14.22 1.87 -1.28
CA VAL A 84 15.16 1.25 -0.33
C VAL A 84 14.43 0.61 0.85
N LEU A 85 13.29 1.16 1.27
CA LEU A 85 12.45 0.57 2.32
C LEU A 85 11.41 -0.41 1.77
N ALA A 86 10.82 -0.12 0.61
CA ALA A 86 9.75 -0.92 0.02
C ALA A 86 10.23 -2.30 -0.43
N LEU A 87 11.40 -2.39 -1.07
CA LEU A 87 11.94 -3.64 -1.58
C LEU A 87 12.21 -4.68 -0.48
N PRO A 88 12.96 -4.37 0.59
CA PRO A 88 13.18 -5.34 1.66
C PRO A 88 11.87 -5.67 2.41
N ALA A 89 10.94 -4.72 2.55
CA ALA A 89 9.63 -4.99 3.14
C ALA A 89 8.82 -5.97 2.27
N ALA A 90 8.80 -5.76 0.95
CA ALA A 90 8.15 -6.66 -0.01
C ALA A 90 8.77 -8.06 0.05
N VAL A 91 10.10 -8.16 -0.01
CA VAL A 91 10.81 -9.44 0.11
C VAL A 91 10.50 -10.13 1.46
N GLY A 92 10.49 -9.37 2.55
CA GLY A 92 10.14 -9.89 3.87
C GLY A 92 8.72 -10.47 3.90
N LEU A 93 7.74 -9.74 3.36
CA LEU A 93 6.36 -10.21 3.26
C LEU A 93 6.20 -11.41 2.31
N LEU A 94 6.95 -11.46 1.21
CA LEU A 94 6.91 -12.57 0.25
C LEU A 94 7.48 -13.86 0.86
N VAL A 95 8.60 -13.76 1.57
CA VAL A 95 9.28 -14.92 2.16
C VAL A 95 8.57 -15.38 3.44
N LEU A 96 8.01 -14.45 4.20
CA LEU A 96 7.42 -14.71 5.51
C LEU A 96 5.88 -14.70 5.50
N SER A 97 5.21 -14.68 4.35
CA SER A 97 3.75 -14.61 4.27
C SER A 97 3.09 -15.76 5.06
N GLN A 98 3.53 -17.01 4.87
CA GLN A 98 3.03 -18.16 5.63
C GLN A 98 3.24 -18.03 7.16
N PRO A 99 4.48 -17.82 7.67
CA PRO A 99 4.70 -17.70 9.11
C PRO A 99 4.01 -16.46 9.72
N ILE A 100 3.88 -15.35 8.99
CA ILE A 100 3.16 -14.17 9.47
C ILE A 100 1.68 -14.50 9.67
N ILE A 101 1.02 -15.07 8.66
CA ILE A 101 -0.42 -15.37 8.74
C ILE A 101 -0.71 -16.43 9.79
N SER A 102 0.05 -17.54 9.82
CA SER A 102 -0.13 -18.59 10.83
C SER A 102 0.02 -18.04 12.25
N THR A 103 1.12 -17.34 12.52
CA THR A 103 1.42 -16.82 13.87
C THR A 103 0.36 -15.81 14.36
N LEU A 104 -0.18 -15.00 13.45
CA LEU A 104 -1.14 -13.95 13.78
C LEU A 104 -2.60 -14.43 13.82
N PHE A 105 -2.98 -15.37 12.97
CA PHE A 105 -4.40 -15.67 12.72
C PHE A 105 -4.79 -17.13 12.97
N GLU A 106 -3.87 -18.10 12.94
CA GLU A 106 -4.19 -19.53 13.10
C GLU A 106 -4.62 -19.89 14.52
N ARG A 107 -5.88 -19.59 14.84
CA ARG A 107 -6.50 -19.81 16.16
C ARG A 107 -8.00 -19.99 15.99
N GLY A 108 -8.60 -20.89 16.78
CA GLY A 108 -10.05 -21.05 16.86
C GLY A 108 -10.67 -21.46 15.53
N ALA A 109 -11.49 -20.57 14.94
CA ALA A 109 -12.19 -20.82 13.68
C ALA A 109 -11.32 -20.63 12.43
N PHE A 110 -10.08 -20.15 12.58
CA PHE A 110 -9.16 -19.94 11.46
C PHE A 110 -8.31 -21.20 11.26
N SER A 111 -8.65 -21.96 10.23
CA SER A 111 -8.05 -23.27 9.96
C SER A 111 -6.69 -23.15 9.23
N PRO A 112 -5.87 -24.21 9.21
CA PRO A 112 -4.64 -24.23 8.41
C PRO A 112 -4.88 -23.97 6.92
N THR A 113 -6.01 -24.42 6.36
CA THR A 113 -6.37 -24.13 4.95
C THR A 113 -6.68 -22.65 4.72
N ASP A 114 -7.22 -21.96 5.72
CA ASP A 114 -7.44 -20.50 5.65
C ASP A 114 -6.12 -19.73 5.72
N VAL A 115 -5.14 -20.26 6.46
CA VAL A 115 -3.76 -19.73 6.50
C VAL A 115 -3.14 -19.80 5.12
N ASP A 116 -3.21 -20.95 4.45
CA ASP A 116 -2.62 -21.12 3.12
C ASP A 116 -3.23 -20.15 2.10
N ALA A 117 -4.56 -20.03 2.07
CA ALA A 117 -5.25 -19.12 1.16
C ALA A 117 -4.92 -17.64 1.44
N THR A 118 -4.87 -17.26 2.71
CA THR A 118 -4.55 -15.88 3.12
C THR A 118 -3.08 -15.54 2.88
N ALA A 119 -2.16 -16.49 3.11
CA ALA A 119 -0.73 -16.31 2.86
C ALA A 119 -0.43 -16.15 1.36
N GLN A 120 -1.09 -16.91 0.49
CA GLN A 120 -1.01 -16.73 -0.96
C GLN A 120 -1.53 -15.36 -1.39
N THR A 121 -2.64 -14.91 -0.78
CA THR A 121 -3.19 -13.58 -1.03
C THR A 121 -2.21 -12.48 -0.61
N LEU A 122 -1.59 -12.61 0.57
CA LEU A 122 -0.56 -11.69 1.05
C LEU A 122 0.67 -11.69 0.13
N PHE A 123 1.08 -12.84 -0.37
CA PHE A 123 2.18 -12.95 -1.34
C PHE A 123 1.86 -12.11 -2.60
N CYS A 124 0.65 -12.25 -3.16
CA CYS A 124 0.23 -11.47 -4.31
C CYS A 124 0.22 -9.96 -4.03
N TYR A 125 -0.25 -9.52 -2.86
CA TYR A 125 -0.20 -8.12 -2.47
C TYR A 125 1.23 -7.59 -2.31
N ALA A 126 2.12 -8.39 -1.71
CA ALA A 126 3.51 -8.01 -1.50
C ALA A 126 4.28 -7.77 -2.81
N LEU A 127 3.93 -8.47 -3.91
CA LEU A 127 4.49 -8.20 -5.24
C LEU A 127 4.17 -6.77 -5.72
N GLY A 128 2.98 -6.27 -5.41
CA GLY A 128 2.53 -4.92 -5.78
C GLY A 128 3.06 -3.81 -4.87
N LEU A 129 3.58 -4.14 -3.69
CA LEU A 129 3.94 -3.17 -2.65
C LEU A 129 4.90 -2.07 -3.14
N PRO A 130 6.00 -2.36 -3.87
CA PRO A 130 6.90 -1.31 -4.34
C PRO A 130 6.22 -0.30 -5.28
N ALA A 131 5.37 -0.79 -6.19
CA ALA A 131 4.61 0.06 -7.10
C ALA A 131 3.62 0.95 -6.35
N PHE A 132 2.92 0.42 -5.34
CA PHE A 132 2.01 1.21 -4.51
C PHE A 132 2.75 2.32 -3.75
N ILE A 133 3.94 2.05 -3.22
CA ILE A 133 4.74 3.05 -2.53
C ILE A 133 5.18 4.16 -3.49
N ILE A 134 5.62 3.82 -4.72
CA ILE A 134 5.95 4.83 -5.75
C ILE A 134 4.77 5.75 -6.00
N ILE A 135 3.56 5.19 -6.21
CA ILE A 135 2.34 5.99 -6.44
C ILE A 135 2.10 6.96 -5.28
N LYS A 136 2.24 6.49 -4.03
CA LYS A 136 2.05 7.32 -2.83
C LYS A 136 3.10 8.42 -2.71
N VAL A 137 4.34 8.14 -3.07
CA VAL A 137 5.45 9.12 -3.02
C VAL A 137 5.34 10.16 -4.14
N LEU A 138 4.74 9.82 -5.29
CA LEU A 138 4.48 10.75 -6.39
C LEU A 138 3.26 11.67 -6.13
N GLN A 139 2.32 11.24 -5.30
CA GLN A 139 1.07 11.99 -5.06
C GLN A 139 1.30 13.44 -4.55
N PRO A 140 2.20 13.72 -3.59
CA PRO A 140 2.48 15.09 -3.14
C PRO A 140 2.91 16.06 -4.23
N SER A 141 3.66 15.61 -5.24
CA SER A 141 4.15 16.48 -6.31
C SER A 141 2.99 17.05 -7.14
N PHE A 142 1.95 16.26 -7.37
CA PHE A 142 0.73 16.71 -8.06
C PHE A 142 -0.13 17.65 -7.21
N CYS A 143 -0.05 17.54 -5.88
CA CYS A 143 -0.79 18.40 -4.95
C CYS A 143 -0.03 19.68 -4.57
N ALA A 144 1.27 19.76 -4.89
CA ALA A 144 2.11 20.92 -4.60
C ALA A 144 2.07 21.99 -5.72
N LEU A 145 1.58 21.62 -6.90
CA LEU A 145 1.28 22.51 -8.04
C LEU A 145 0.00 23.31 -7.79
#